data_AF-A0A834JNJ3-F1
#
_entry.id   AF-A0A834JNJ3-F1
#
_cell.length_a   1.000
_cell.length_b   1.000
_cell.length_c   1.000
_cell.angle_alpha   90.00
_cell.angle_beta   90.00
_cell.angle_gamma   90.00
#
_symmetry.space_group_name_H-M   'P 1'
#
loop_
_entity.id
_entity.type
_entity.pdbx_description
1 polymer ?
#
loop_
_entity_poly.entity_id
_entity_poly.type
_entity_poly.pdbx_seq_one_letter_code
_entity_poly.pdbx_strand_id
1 'polypeptide(L)' 'MESSSKTESTPKQAMVYICGECHHDNEIRPRDPIRCRECGYRIMYKKRTKRCILFRYYLKKNYLKKNII' A
#
# COMPACT_ATOMS: atom_id res chain seq x y z
N MET A 1 26.85 24.81 -20.16
CA MET A 1 26.28 23.65 -20.88
C MET A 1 26.58 22.47 -19.97
N GLU A 2 25.67 21.97 -19.15
CA GLU A 2 24.40 21.34 -19.51
C GLU A 2 23.36 21.58 -18.40
N SER A 3 22.21 22.07 -18.82
CA SER A 3 20.94 22.15 -18.10
C SER A 3 20.30 20.78 -17.91
N SER A 4 19.64 20.49 -16.78
CA SER A 4 18.45 19.60 -16.76
C SER A 4 17.64 19.63 -15.45
N SER A 5 16.48 20.27 -15.56
CA SER A 5 15.15 19.90 -15.01
C SER A 5 14.99 19.61 -13.50
N LYS A 6 14.43 20.59 -12.79
CA LYS A 6 13.53 20.35 -11.64
C LYS A 6 12.29 19.57 -12.12
N THR A 7 12.06 18.38 -11.58
CA THR A 7 10.72 17.77 -11.51
C THR A 7 10.32 17.69 -10.05
N GLU A 8 9.40 18.57 -9.63
CA GLU A 8 8.71 18.47 -8.35
C GLU A 8 7.81 17.22 -8.37
N SER A 9 8.38 16.08 -7.98
CA SER A 9 7.59 14.89 -7.72
C SER A 9 7.06 14.96 -6.30
N THR A 10 5.74 14.90 -6.13
CA THR A 10 5.12 14.57 -4.84
C THR A 10 5.92 13.47 -4.14
N PRO A 11 6.26 13.60 -2.84
CA PRO A 11 7.11 12.62 -2.18
C PRO A 11 6.39 11.26 -2.22
N LYS A 12 6.90 10.36 -3.07
CA LYS A 12 6.41 8.98 -3.15
C LYS A 12 6.75 8.33 -1.81
N GLN A 13 5.76 8.30 -0.92
CA GLN A 13 5.88 7.64 0.38
C GLN A 13 6.36 6.21 0.15
N ALA A 14 7.42 5.80 0.86
CA ALA A 14 7.92 4.43 0.80
C ALA A 14 6.79 3.46 1.20
N MET A 15 6.57 2.42 0.39
CA MET A 15 5.56 1.41 0.70
C MET A 15 6.12 0.43 1.72
N VAL A 16 5.37 0.21 2.80
CA VAL A 16 5.72 -0.73 3.86
C VAL A 16 5.12 -2.11 3.53
N TYR A 17 5.98 -3.13 3.55
CA TYR A 17 5.63 -4.53 3.38
C TYR A 17 5.82 -5.28 4.71
N ILE A 18 5.10 -6.37 4.91
CA ILE A 18 5.18 -7.22 6.11
C ILE A 18 5.79 -8.55 5.70
N CYS A 19 6.84 -8.99 6.39
CA CYS A 19 7.45 -10.30 6.12
C CYS A 19 6.48 -11.45 6.47
N GLY A 20 6.48 -12.52 5.68
CA GLY A 20 5.62 -13.69 5.94
C GLY A 20 6.01 -14.54 7.16
N GLU A 21 7.28 -14.45 7.61
CA GLU A 21 7.80 -15.28 8.70
C GLU A 21 8.04 -14.47 9.97
N CYS A 22 8.90 -13.44 9.92
CA CYS A 22 9.16 -12.59 11.09
C CYS A 22 8.10 -11.50 11.34
N HIS A 23 7.13 -11.32 10.43
CA HIS A 23 6.07 -10.30 10.52
C HIS A 23 6.58 -8.86 10.68
N HIS A 24 7.86 -8.63 10.42
CA HIS A 24 8.47 -7.31 10.54
C HIS A 24 8.11 -6.42 9.35
N ASP A 25 8.01 -5.13 9.62
CA ASP A 25 7.76 -4.10 8.63
C ASP A 25 9.05 -3.79 7.84
N ASN A 26 9.03 -4.02 6.53
CA ASN A 26 10.16 -3.76 5.66
C ASN A 26 9.82 -2.67 4.63
N GLU A 27 10.66 -1.65 4.54
CA GLU A 27 10.56 -0.59 3.53
C GLU A 27 11.36 -0.99 2.28
N ILE A 28 10.65 -1.27 1.19
CA ILE A 28 11.26 -1.65 -0.09
C ILE A 28 11.07 -0.53 -1.11
N ARG A 29 12.18 -0.10 -1.71
CA ARG A 29 12.17 0.87 -2.81
C ARG A 29 11.97 0.14 -4.14
N PRO A 30 11.38 0.78 -5.17
CA PRO A 30 11.30 0.18 -6.49
C PRO A 30 12.70 -0.16 -7.00
N ARG A 31 12.85 -1.35 -7.60
CA ARG A 31 14.10 -1.99 -8.09
C ARG A 31 15.01 -2.63 -7.05
N ASP A 32 14.71 -2.51 -5.76
CA ASP A 32 15.45 -3.22 -4.71
C ASP A 32 15.06 -4.72 -4.70
N PRO A 33 15.99 -5.67 -4.49
CA PRO A 33 15.64 -7.09 -4.43
C PRO A 33 14.75 -7.40 -3.22
N ILE A 34 13.74 -8.24 -3.41
CA ILE A 34 12.79 -8.61 -2.37
C ILE A 34 13.46 -9.57 -1.39
N ARG A 35 13.94 -9.03 -0.26
CA ARG A 35 14.52 -9.79 0.86
C ARG A 35 14.21 -9.10 2.18
N CYS A 36 13.80 -9.87 3.17
CA CYS A 36 13.62 -9.33 4.52
C CYS A 36 15.00 -9.03 5.12
N ARG A 37 15.15 -7.87 5.77
CA ARG A 37 16.42 -7.45 6.38
C ARG A 37 16.82 -8.28 7.61
N GLU A 38 15.85 -8.89 8.28
CA GLU A 38 16.08 -9.63 9.53
C GLU A 38 16.27 -11.13 9.29
N CYS A 39 15.42 -11.75 8.47
CA CYS A 39 15.40 -13.21 8.27
C CYS A 39 15.84 -13.67 6.88
N GLY A 40 16.03 -12.76 5.91
CA GLY A 40 16.38 -13.12 4.53
C GLY A 40 15.26 -13.80 3.72
N TYR A 41 14.06 -13.97 4.31
CA TYR A 41 12.89 -14.51 3.64
C TYR A 41 12.45 -13.62 2.47
N ARG A 42 11.90 -14.24 1.42
CA ARG A 42 11.64 -13.58 0.13
C ARG A 42 10.16 -13.34 -0.17
N ILE A 43 9.25 -13.81 0.68
CA ILE A 43 7.81 -13.56 0.53
C ILE A 43 7.37 -12.50 1.51
N MET A 44 6.69 -11.47 1.01
CA MET A 44 6.18 -10.36 1.81
C MET A 44 4.76 -10.00 1.39
N TYR A 45 3.97 -9.58 2.36
CA TYR A 45 2.61 -9.08 2.16
C TYR A 45 2.59 -7.56 2.14
N LYS A 46 1.66 -6.98 1.38
CA LYS A 46 1.46 -5.52 1.38
C LYS A 46 0.68 -5.10 2.62
N LYS A 47 1.15 -4.09 3.35
CA LYS A 47 0.43 -3.58 4.53
C LYS A 47 -0.92 -3.00 4.15
N ARG A 48 -1.95 -3.30 4.97
CA ARG A 48 -3.32 -2.81 4.75
C ARG A 48 -3.37 -1.28 4.84
N THR A 49 -4.15 -0.65 3.97
CA THR A 49 -4.37 0.80 4.02
C THR A 49 -5.24 1.19 5.20
N LYS A 50 -4.94 2.32 5.86
CA LYS A 50 -5.78 2.90 6.93
C LYS A 50 -7.10 3.51 6.42
N ARG A 51 -7.30 3.58 5.10
CA ARG A 51 -8.53 4.11 4.50
C ARG A 51 -9.70 3.15 4.79
N CYS A 52 -10.80 3.70 5.31
CA CYS A 52 -12.01 2.93 5.58
C CYS A 52 -12.56 2.30 4.29
N ILE A 53 -12.82 0.99 4.33
CA ILE A 53 -13.40 0.26 3.20
C ILE A 53 -14.93 0.43 3.27
N LEU A 54 -15.41 1.62 2.89
CA LEU A 54 -16.84 1.99 2.86
C LEU A 54 -17.65 1.25 1.79
N PHE A 55 -17.13 0.15 1.23
CA PHE A 55 -17.74 -0.53 0.10
C PHE A 55 -19.05 -1.26 0.46
N ARG A 56 -19.22 -1.74 1.70
CA ARG A 56 -20.39 -2.59 2.06
C ARG A 56 -21.49 -1.91 2.87
N TYR A 57 -21.19 -0.85 3.62
CA TYR A 57 -22.16 -0.28 4.56
C TYR A 57 -23.12 0.74 3.90
N TYR A 58 -22.65 1.48 2.89
CA TYR A 58 -23.44 2.55 2.27
C TYR A 58 -24.19 2.09 1.01
N LEU A 59 -23.63 1.17 0.22
CA LEU A 59 -24.34 0.61 -0.94
C LEU A 59 -25.54 -0.25 -0.52
N LYS A 60 -25.42 -1.07 0.54
CA LYS A 60 -26.56 -1.89 1.03
C LYS A 60 -27.69 -1.02 1.62
N LYS A 61 -27.37 0.05 2.36
CA LYS A 61 -28.39 0.99 2.85
C LYS A 61 -29.07 1.78 1.73
N ASN A 62 -28.33 2.22 0.71
CA ASN A 62 -28.92 2.95 -0.42
C ASN A 62 -29.73 2.03 -1.35
N TYR A 63 -29.28 0.79 -1.59
CA TYR A 63 -30.02 -0.20 -2.39
C TYR A 63 -31.30 -0.68 -1.66
N LEU A 64 -31.24 -0.97 -0.36
CA LEU A 64 -32.44 -1.32 0.43
C LEU A 64 -33.39 -0.13 0.55
N LYS A 65 -32.90 1.10 0.74
CA LYS A 65 -33.77 2.29 0.77
C LYS A 65 -34.42 2.61 -0.58
N LYS A 66 -33.79 2.26 -1.71
CA LYS A 66 -34.34 2.48 -3.05
C LYS A 66 -35.30 1.37 -3.53
N ASN A 67 -35.34 0.21 -2.87
CA ASN A 67 -36.22 -0.91 -3.22
C ASN A 67 -37.33 -1.17 -2.18
N ILE A 68 -37.46 -0.32 -1.16
CA ILE A 68 -38.49 -0.39 -0.10
C ILE A 68 -39.42 0.86 -0.15
N ILE A 69 -39.15 1.81 -1.04
CA ILE A 69 -40.04 2.93 -1.38
C ILE A 69 -40.61 2.68 -2.77
#